data_AF-A0A1C5JMV8-F1
#
_entry.id   AF-A0A1C5JMV8-F1
#
_cell.length_a   1.000
_cell.length_b   1.000
_cell.length_c   1.000
_cell.angle_alpha   90.00
_cell.angle_beta   90.00
_cell.angle_gamma   90.00
#
_symmetry.space_group_name_H-M   'P 1'
#
loop_
_entity.id
_entity.type
_entity.pdbx_description
1 polymer ?
#
loop_
_entity_poly.entity_id
_entity_poly.type
_entity_poly.pdbx_seq_one_letter_code
_entity_poly.pdbx_strand_id
1 'polypeptide(L)'
;MIEQFEHLLRITELPHVNLHVVPADVGMHAGLAGAFILARTPDGGEVAHLDTPLRAHVTDRPDDVDSLQRRWENLRGEALPRRASRDLIKELAKSWI
;
A
#
# COMPACT_ATOMS: atom_id res chain seq x y z
N MET A 1 1.90 -17.10 10.60
CA MET A 1 2.16 -15.65 10.42
C MET A 1 3.57 -15.36 9.92
N ILE A 2 4.62 -15.99 10.47
CA ILE A 2 6.02 -15.84 9.99
C ILE A 2 6.14 -15.98 8.46
N GLU A 3 5.56 -17.03 7.89
CA GLU A 3 5.60 -17.32 6.45
C GLU A 3 5.10 -16.15 5.57
N GLN A 4 4.13 -15.37 6.07
CA GLN A 4 3.59 -14.20 5.37
C GLN A 4 4.60 -13.04 5.37
N PHE A 5 5.26 -12.79 6.50
CA PHE A 5 6.31 -11.76 6.58
C PHE A 5 7.52 -12.14 5.73
N GLU A 6 7.93 -13.40 5.74
CA GLU A 6 8.99 -13.88 4.86
C GLU A 6 8.63 -13.73 3.38
N HIS A 7 7.38 -14.03 3.01
CA HIS A 7 6.91 -13.81 1.65
C HIS A 7 6.99 -12.33 1.25
N LEU A 8 6.52 -11.41 2.10
CA LEU A 8 6.63 -9.96 1.86
C LEU A 8 8.08 -9.50 1.69
N LEU A 9 9.01 -10.07 2.47
CA LEU A 9 10.44 -9.76 2.37
C LEU A 9 11.07 -10.28 1.08
N ARG A 10 10.66 -11.46 0.61
CA ARG A 10 11.10 -12.04 -0.67
C ARG A 10 10.60 -11.22 -1.86
N ILE A 11 9.31 -10.87 -1.92
CA ILE A 11 8.78 -10.13 -3.08
C ILE A 11 9.37 -8.73 -3.20
N THR A 12 9.81 -8.13 -2.10
CA THR A 12 10.46 -6.82 -2.09
C THR A 12 11.93 -6.86 -2.53
N GLU A 13 12.45 -8.02 -2.93
CA GLU A 13 13.71 -8.14 -3.67
C GLU A 13 13.54 -7.78 -5.15
N LEU A 14 12.31 -7.80 -5.67
CA LEU A 14 12.00 -7.37 -7.03
C LEU A 14 12.14 -5.84 -7.15
N PRO A 15 12.82 -5.33 -8.20
CA PRO A 15 13.13 -3.89 -8.31
C PRO A 15 11.89 -2.99 -8.47
N HIS A 16 10.74 -3.57 -8.85
CA HIS A 16 9.48 -2.86 -9.03
C HIS A 16 8.52 -2.98 -7.84
N VAL A 17 8.91 -3.68 -6.77
CA VAL A 17 8.08 -3.87 -5.57
C VAL A 17 8.63 -3.03 -4.43
N ASN A 18 7.79 -2.15 -3.89
CA ASN A 18 8.12 -1.33 -2.73
C ASN A 18 7.13 -1.59 -1.60
N LEU A 19 7.65 -1.90 -0.42
CA LEU A 19 6.84 -2.08 0.78
C LEU A 19 6.97 -0.85 1.69
N HIS A 20 5.82 -0.37 2.13
CA HIS A 20 5.67 0.73 3.05
C HIS A 20 4.81 0.26 4.22
N VAL A 21 5.24 0.56 5.43
CA VAL A 21 4.48 0.29 6.66
C VAL A 21 4.17 1.63 7.32
N VAL A 22 2.90 1.87 7.60
CA VAL A 22 2.49 3.00 8.44
C VAL A 22 2.62 2.56 9.90
N PRO A 23 3.43 3.25 10.72
CA PRO A 23 3.55 2.95 12.14
C PRO A 23 2.21 3.05 12.88
N ALA A 24 2.03 2.23 13.92
CA ALA A 24 0.80 2.19 14.69
C ALA A 24 0.54 3.47 15.52
N ASP A 25 1.58 4.26 15.79
CA ASP A 25 1.52 5.52 16.56
C ASP A 25 1.11 6.74 15.74
N VAL A 26 1.05 6.63 14.40
CA VAL A 26 0.53 7.69 13.51
C VAL A 26 -0.94 8.02 13.80
N GLY A 27 -1.71 7.05 14.29
CA GLY A 27 -3.13 7.24 14.59
C GLY A 27 -4.01 7.35 13.35
N MET A 28 -4.88 8.37 13.29
CA MET A 28 -5.83 8.52 12.19
C MET A 28 -5.12 8.94 10.91
N HIS A 29 -5.12 8.04 9.91
CA HIS A 29 -4.51 8.29 8.62
C HIS A 29 -5.41 7.86 7.46
N ALA A 30 -5.14 8.37 6.27
CA ALA A 30 -5.98 8.13 5.11
C ALA A 30 -6.09 6.64 4.72
N GLY A 31 -5.16 5.77 5.12
CA GLY A 31 -5.25 4.32 4.91
C GLY A 31 -6.44 3.64 5.61
N LEU A 32 -7.02 4.25 6.66
CA LEU A 32 -8.13 3.66 7.42
C LEU A 32 -9.47 3.68 6.67
N ALA A 33 -9.62 4.53 5.66
CA ALA A 33 -10.84 4.61 4.85
C ALA A 33 -10.94 3.52 3.76
N GLY A 34 -10.26 2.38 3.94
CA GLY A 34 -10.33 1.22 3.04
C GLY A 34 -9.20 1.13 2.01
N ALA A 35 -9.00 -0.08 1.49
CA ALA A 35 -7.99 -0.41 0.50
C ALA A 35 -8.36 0.09 -0.91
N PHE A 36 -7.36 0.45 -1.69
CA PHE A 36 -7.52 0.84 -3.09
C PHE A 36 -6.28 0.47 -3.90
N ILE A 37 -6.45 0.43 -5.22
CA ILE A 37 -5.39 0.18 -6.20
C ILE A 37 -5.43 1.32 -7.21
N LEU A 38 -4.25 1.83 -7.56
CA LEU A 38 -4.03 2.74 -8.69
C LEU A 38 -3.24 1.99 -9.75
N ALA A 39 -3.67 2.06 -11.01
CA ALA A 39 -3.01 1.41 -12.13
C ALA A 39 -2.85 2.40 -13.29
N ARG A 40 -1.71 2.31 -13.97
CA ARG A 40 -1.47 2.95 -15.26
C ARG A 40 -1.51 1.89 -16.35
N THR A 41 -2.32 2.11 -17.38
CA THR A 41 -2.46 1.19 -18.51
C THR A 41 -1.33 1.39 -19.53
N PRO A 42 -1.04 0.39 -20.39
CA PRO A 42 0.05 0.50 -21.38
C PRO A 42 -0.13 1.64 -22.39
N ASP A 43 -1.36 2.04 -22.67
CA ASP A 43 -1.73 3.18 -23.52
C ASP A 43 -1.71 4.53 -22.79
N GLY A 44 -1.30 4.56 -21.51
CA GLY A 44 -1.09 5.77 -20.73
C GLY A 44 -2.31 6.23 -19.92
N GLY A 45 -3.44 5.52 -20.01
CA GLY A 45 -4.61 5.74 -19.15
C GLY A 45 -4.33 5.41 -17.69
N GLU A 46 -5.22 5.89 -16.82
CA GLU A 46 -5.15 5.64 -15.39
C GLU A 46 -6.49 5.11 -14.89
N VAL A 47 -6.44 4.08 -14.04
CA VAL A 47 -7.62 3.40 -13.52
C VAL A 47 -7.43 3.20 -12.03
N ALA A 48 -8.50 3.42 -11.28
CA ALA A 48 -8.55 3.14 -9.86
C ALA A 48 -9.53 2.01 -9.55
N HIS A 49 -9.19 1.22 -8.54
CA HIS A 49 -10.08 0.22 -7.95
C HIS A 49 -10.21 0.49 -6.46
N LEU A 50 -11.43 0.70 -5.98
CA LEU A 50 -11.74 0.77 -4.56
C LEU A 50 -12.36 -0.55 -4.11
N ASP A 51 -11.79 -1.12 -3.06
CA ASP A 51 -12.37 -2.28 -2.43
C ASP A 51 -13.35 -1.81 -1.34
N THR A 52 -14.63 -2.14 -1.50
CA THR A 52 -15.65 -1.82 -0.50
C THR A 52 -16.29 -3.12 0.00
N PRO A 53 -16.77 -3.17 1.26
CA PRO A 53 -17.36 -4.38 1.81
C PRO A 53 -18.54 -4.96 1.02
N LEU A 54 -19.22 -4.13 0.21
CA LEU A 54 -20.38 -4.55 -0.56
C LEU A 54 -20.03 -4.87 -2.01
N ARG A 55 -19.27 -4.00 -2.69
CA ARG A 55 -18.91 -4.14 -4.10
C ARG A 55 -17.59 -3.44 -4.41
N ALA A 56 -16.72 -4.10 -5.15
CA ALA A 56 -15.60 -3.45 -5.80
C ALA A 56 -16.10 -2.36 -6.78
N HIS A 57 -15.42 -1.22 -6.81
CA HIS A 57 -15.69 -0.14 -7.75
C HIS A 57 -14.44 0.16 -8.57
N VAL A 58 -14.57 0.12 -9.91
CA VAL A 58 -13.49 0.46 -10.84
C VAL A 58 -13.89 1.72 -11.61
N THR A 59 -13.00 2.69 -11.68
CA THR A 59 -13.23 3.99 -12.34
C THR A 59 -11.97 4.46 -13.06
N ASP A 60 -12.15 5.05 -14.24
CA ASP A 60 -11.15 5.74 -15.04
C ASP A 60 -11.41 7.26 -15.09
N ARG A 61 -12.36 7.75 -14.27
CA ARG A 61 -12.70 9.17 -14.21
C ARG A 61 -11.51 9.94 -13.60
N PRO A 62 -10.99 10.98 -14.28
CA PRO A 62 -9.81 11.71 -13.81
C PRO A 62 -9.92 12.22 -12.36
N ASP A 63 -11.08 12.79 -11.99
CA ASP A 63 -11.29 13.32 -10.63
C ASP A 63 -11.21 12.24 -9.54
N ASP A 64 -11.65 11.02 -9.85
CA ASP A 64 -11.64 9.90 -8.90
C ASP A 64 -10.21 9.36 -8.74
N VAL A 65 -9.50 9.20 -9.86
CA VAL A 65 -8.09 8.78 -9.90
C VAL A 65 -7.21 9.78 -9.16
N ASP A 66 -7.34 11.07 -9.46
CA ASP A 66 -6.60 12.16 -8.82
C ASP A 66 -6.83 12.19 -7.31
N SER A 67 -8.07 11.94 -6.87
CA SER A 67 -8.42 11.91 -5.45
C SER A 67 -7.72 10.76 -4.72
N LEU A 68 -7.66 9.58 -5.33
CA LEU A 68 -6.94 8.44 -4.77
C LEU A 68 -5.42 8.59 -4.86
N GLN A 69 -4.91 9.26 -5.89
CA GLN A 69 -3.50 9.57 -5.99
C GLN A 69 -3.03 10.52 -4.87
N ARG A 70 -3.79 11.60 -4.60
CA ARG A 70 -3.53 12.46 -3.42
C ARG A 70 -3.57 11.68 -2.12
N ARG A 71 -4.52 10.74 -2.00
CA ARG A 71 -4.63 9.87 -0.83
C ARG A 71 -3.42 8.96 -0.66
N TRP A 72 -2.91 8.39 -1.76
CA TRP A 72 -1.69 7.59 -1.78
C TRP A 72 -0.47 8.41 -1.36
N GLU A 73 -0.32 9.63 -1.90
CA GLU A 73 0.79 10.52 -1.57
C GLU A 73 0.80 10.90 -0.08
N ASN A 74 -0.36 11.25 0.47
CA ASN A 74 -0.51 11.52 1.91
C ASN A 74 -0.15 10.29 2.75
N LEU A 75 -0.66 9.11 2.39
CA LEU A 75 -0.38 7.88 3.12
C LEU A 75 1.11 7.52 3.09
N ARG A 76 1.77 7.75 1.95
CA ARG A 76 3.21 7.52 1.79
C ARG A 76 4.04 8.49 2.63
N GLY A 77 3.53 9.69 2.91
CA GLY A 77 4.15 10.66 3.82
C GLY A 77 4.17 10.20 5.28
N GLU A 78 3.12 9.48 5.71
CA GLU A 78 3.01 8.90 7.06
C GLU A 78 3.75 7.56 7.20
N ALA A 79 4.04 6.89 6.08
CA ALA A 79 4.68 5.59 6.09
C ALA A 79 6.19 5.68 6.35
N LEU A 80 6.73 4.64 6.97
CA LEU A 80 8.18 4.46 7.10
C LEU A 80 8.85 4.44 5.71
N PRO A 81 10.09 4.94 5.60
CA PRO A 81 10.93 4.72 4.43
C PRO A 81 11.05 3.23 4.10
N ARG A 82 11.27 2.89 2.83
CA ARG A 82 11.30 1.50 2.33
C ARG A 82 12.23 0.57 3.13
N ARG A 83 13.41 1.07 3.49
CA ARG A 83 14.38 0.31 4.29
C ARG A 83 13.86 0.06 5.71
N ALA A 84 13.38 1.09 6.38
CA ALA A 84 12.81 0.98 7.72
C ALA A 84 11.56 0.08 7.75
N SER A 85 10.71 0.16 6.71
CA SER A 85 9.56 -0.75 6.53
C SER A 85 10.01 -2.22 6.43
N ARG A 86 11.02 -2.51 5.60
CA ARG A 86 11.60 -3.86 5.48
C ARG A 86 12.22 -4.34 6.80
N ASP A 87 12.93 -3.48 7.50
CA ASP A 87 13.59 -3.84 8.76
C ASP A 87 12.56 -4.13 9.85
N LEU A 88 11.47 -3.36 9.93
CA LEU A 88 10.35 -3.66 10.83
C LEU A 88 9.72 -5.03 10.54
N ILE A 89 9.46 -5.35 9.28
CA ILE A 89 8.89 -6.65 8.90
C ILE A 89 9.85 -7.82 9.22
N LYS A 90 11.17 -7.64 9.06
CA LYS A 90 12.16 -8.63 9.48
C LYS A 90 12.14 -8.89 10.98
N GLU A 91 12.01 -7.84 11.80
CA GLU A 91 11.93 -8.01 13.24
C GLU A 91 10.64 -8.74 13.64
N LEU A 92 9.51 -8.40 13.02
CA LEU A 92 8.24 -9.09 13.25
C LEU A 92 8.28 -10.58 12.86
N ALA A 93 9.02 -10.93 11.80
CA ALA A 93 9.20 -12.32 11.39
C ALA A 93 9.97 -13.15 12.44
N LYS A 94 10.84 -12.52 13.24
CA LYS A 94 11.60 -13.19 14.31
C LYS A 94 10.82 -13.30 15.62
N SER A 95 9.96 -12.31 15.91
CA SER A 95 9.31 -12.17 17.21
C SER A 95 7.99 -12.92 17.32
N TRP A 96 7.37 -13.29 16.20
CA TRP A 96 6.14 -14.08 16.17
C TRP A 96 6.45 -15.58 16.32
N ILE A 97 6.48 -16.07 17.56
CA ILE A 97 6.57 -17.51 17.91
C ILE A 97 5.16 -18.04 18.17
#